data_AF-X1P4P0-F1
#
_entry.id   AF-X1P4P0-F1
#
_cell.length_a   1.000
_cell.length_b   1.000
_cell.length_c   1.000
_cell.angle_alpha   90.00
_cell.angle_beta   90.00
_cell.angle_gamma   90.00
#
_symmetry.space_group_name_H-M   'P 1'
#
loop_
_entity.id
_entity.type
_entity.pdbx_description
1 polymer ?
#
loop_
_entity_poly.entity_id
_entity_poly.type
_entity_poly.pdbx_seq_one_letter_code
_entity_poly.pdbx_strand_id
1 'polypeptide(L)'
;MQKRIKKLIKTDTEVYEGTLKQMVDFMKKNYAYGIGGCQLIGVDDAVQPSVRKFPTPASHLMIFLKLHYLFPKCKILKHYFQYDFNYTR
;
A
#
# COMPACT_ATOMS: atom_id res chain seq x y z
N MET A 1 19.62 6.35 -21.79
CA MET A 1 18.54 5.39 -21.47
C MET A 1 17.50 6.08 -20.58
N GLN A 2 16.35 6.46 -21.14
CA GLN A 2 15.26 7.09 -20.39
C GLN A 2 14.47 5.98 -19.67
N LYS A 3 14.65 5.85 -18.36
CA LYS A 3 13.89 4.87 -17.55
C LYS A 3 12.42 5.30 -17.53
N ARG A 4 11.55 4.57 -18.25
CA ARG A 4 10.10 4.74 -18.15
C ARG A 4 9.65 4.19 -16.79
N ILE A 5 9.30 5.08 -15.86
CA ILE A 5 8.62 4.71 -14.62
C ILE A 5 7.12 4.70 -14.95
N LYS A 6 6.51 3.51 -15.01
CA LYS A 6 5.05 3.39 -15.08
C LYS A 6 4.49 3.80 -13.72
N LYS A 7 3.69 4.86 -13.69
CA LYS A 7 2.94 5.30 -12.50
C LYS A 7 1.85 4.26 -12.22
N LEU A 8 2.03 3.44 -11.17
CA LEU A 8 1.02 2.51 -10.64
C LEU A 8 0.05 3.22 -9.68
N ILE A 9 -0.16 4.52 -9.88
CA ILE A 9 -0.97 5.36 -9.02
C ILE A 9 -2.26 5.67 -9.76
N LYS A 10 -3.39 5.71 -9.05
CA LYS A 10 -4.67 6.07 -9.64
C LYS A 10 -4.62 7.47 -10.26
N THR A 11 -5.41 7.69 -11.31
CA THR A 11 -5.45 8.95 -12.07
C THR A 11 -5.91 10.15 -11.23
N ASP A 12 -6.71 9.90 -10.20
CA ASP A 12 -7.23 10.88 -9.23
C ASP A 12 -6.25 11.21 -8.09
N THR A 13 -5.03 10.65 -8.10
CA THR A 13 -4.04 10.90 -7.04
C THR A 13 -3.03 11.97 -7.44
N GLU A 14 -3.01 13.05 -6.68
CA GLU A 14 -1.96 14.05 -6.71
C GLU A 14 -0.69 13.52 -6.04
N VAL A 15 0.47 13.81 -6.64
CA VAL A 15 1.77 13.41 -6.09
C VAL A 15 2.51 14.69 -5.77
N TYR A 16 2.81 14.91 -4.49
CA TYR A 16 3.58 16.06 -4.06
C TYR A 16 4.96 16.06 -4.73
N GLU A 17 5.45 17.25 -5.02
CA GLU A 17 6.74 17.44 -5.67
C GLU A 17 7.86 16.74 -4.88
N GLY A 18 8.78 16.09 -5.58
CA GLY A 18 9.91 15.39 -4.95
C GLY A 18 9.59 14.01 -4.37
N THR A 19 8.31 13.63 -4.18
CA THR A 19 7.92 12.33 -3.57
C THR A 19 8.59 11.13 -4.26
N LEU A 20 8.48 11.04 -5.59
CA LEU A 20 9.06 9.93 -6.35
C LEU A 20 10.59 9.92 -6.30
N LYS A 21 11.22 11.10 -6.30
CA LYS A 21 12.68 11.23 -6.21
C LYS A 21 13.16 10.73 -4.85
N GLN A 22 12.52 11.18 -3.78
CA GLN A 22 12.83 10.73 -2.42
C GLN A 22 12.65 9.20 -2.28
N MET A 23 11.56 8.65 -2.82
CA MET A 23 11.31 7.20 -2.80
C MET A 23 12.41 6.44 -3.55
N VAL A 24 12.80 6.88 -4.75
CA VAL A 24 13.86 6.24 -5.54
C VAL A 24 15.22 6.38 -4.84
N ASP A 25 15.54 7.55 -4.31
CA ASP A 25 16.80 7.81 -3.60
C ASP A 25 16.89 6.96 -2.32
N PHE A 26 15.78 6.78 -1.60
CA PHE A 26 15.70 5.88 -0.45
C PHE A 26 15.95 4.42 -0.84
N MET A 27 15.24 3.92 -1.86
CA MET A 27 15.38 2.53 -2.32
C MET A 27 16.79 2.24 -2.86
N LYS A 28 17.44 3.22 -3.49
CA LYS A 28 18.84 3.09 -3.94
C LYS A 28 19.85 3.00 -2.80
N LYS A 29 19.57 3.67 -1.67
CA LYS A 29 20.44 3.64 -0.48
C LYS A 29 20.20 2.41 0.39
N ASN A 30 19.02 1.79 0.28
CA ASN A 30 18.59 0.70 1.15
C ASN A 30 18.16 -0.54 0.35
N TYR A 31 19.13 -1.38 0.01
CA TYR A 31 18.92 -2.61 -0.78
C TYR A 31 18.15 -3.72 -0.04
N ALA A 32 17.88 -3.55 1.26
CA ALA A 32 17.08 -4.49 2.05
C ALA A 32 15.59 -4.49 1.65
N TYR A 33 15.12 -3.45 0.95
CA TYR A 33 13.72 -3.32 0.54
C TYR A 33 13.54 -3.67 -0.94
N GLY A 34 12.67 -4.63 -1.24
CA GLY A 34 12.38 -5.06 -2.62
C GLY A 34 11.27 -4.25 -3.31
N ILE A 35 10.31 -3.72 -2.54
CA ILE A 35 9.17 -2.94 -3.04
C ILE A 35 8.91 -1.80 -2.05
N GLY A 36 8.66 -0.59 -2.57
CA GLY A 36 8.28 0.58 -1.80
C GLY A 36 7.05 1.25 -2.39
N GLY A 37 6.24 1.88 -1.53
CA GLY A 37 5.06 2.64 -1.91
C GLY A 37 5.01 3.96 -1.14
N CYS A 38 4.13 4.87 -1.56
CA CYS A 38 3.89 6.12 -0.86
C CYS A 38 2.74 5.96 0.14
N GLN A 39 2.78 6.74 1.22
CA GLN A 39 1.61 6.93 2.07
C GLN A 39 0.55 7.72 1.31
N LEU A 40 -0.70 7.30 1.43
CA LEU A 40 -1.84 7.97 0.83
C LEU A 40 -2.48 8.89 1.88
N ILE A 41 -2.68 10.15 1.53
CA ILE A 41 -3.37 11.15 2.34
C ILE A 41 -4.68 11.49 1.63
N GLY A 42 -5.78 11.49 2.36
CA GLY A 42 -7.09 11.90 1.88
C GLY A 42 -7.22 13.41 1.79
N VAL A 43 -8.32 13.87 1.19
CA VAL A 43 -8.67 15.30 1.09
C VAL A 43 -8.94 15.91 2.47
N ASP A 44 -9.28 15.07 3.45
CA ASP A 44 -9.46 15.38 4.86
C ASP A 44 -8.15 15.37 5.66
N ASP A 45 -6.99 15.35 4.98
CA ASP A 45 -5.65 15.18 5.55
C ASP A 45 -5.44 13.88 6.35
N ALA A 46 -6.42 12.96 6.31
CA ALA A 46 -6.33 11.69 7.01
C ALA A 46 -5.52 10.67 6.21
N VAL A 47 -4.76 9.83 6.93
CA VAL A 47 -4.03 8.72 6.30
C VAL A 47 -5.03 7.68 5.79
N GLN A 48 -4.93 7.31 4.51
CA GLN A 48 -5.70 6.22 3.94
C GLN A 48 -4.96 4.88 4.09
N PRO A 49 -5.54 3.89 4.79
CA PRO A 49 -4.87 2.61 5.01
C PRO A 49 -4.64 1.81 3.71
N SER A 50 -3.40 1.77 3.24
CA SER A 50 -3.02 1.13 1.98
C SER A 50 -2.07 -0.06 2.14
N VAL A 51 -1.46 -0.25 3.31
CA VAL A 51 -0.52 -1.36 3.56
C VAL A 51 -1.26 -2.70 3.56
N ARG A 52 -0.70 -3.67 2.82
CA ARG A 52 -1.20 -5.03 2.72
C ARG A 52 -0.04 -6.02 2.83
N LYS A 53 -0.29 -7.16 3.47
CA LYS A 53 0.62 -8.32 3.37
C LYS A 53 0.42 -9.03 2.04
N PHE A 54 1.41 -9.85 1.67
CA PHE A 54 1.28 -10.72 0.51
C PHE A 54 0.06 -11.64 0.69
N PRO A 55 -0.82 -11.77 -0.33
CA PRO A 55 -2.04 -12.55 -0.20
C PRO A 55 -1.73 -14.03 0.03
N THR A 56 -2.45 -14.62 0.97
CA THR A 56 -2.56 -16.07 1.12
C THR A 56 -3.74 -16.59 0.30
N PRO A 57 -3.80 -17.88 -0.07
CA PRO A 57 -4.97 -18.46 -0.73
C PRO A 57 -6.27 -18.20 0.05
N ALA A 58 -6.22 -18.28 1.38
CA ALA A 58 -7.36 -18.02 2.25
C ALA A 58 -7.81 -16.56 2.20
N SER A 59 -6.90 -15.59 2.32
CA SER A 59 -7.26 -14.17 2.20
C SER A 59 -7.78 -13.83 0.80
N HIS A 60 -7.23 -14.46 -0.24
CA HIS A 60 -7.68 -14.28 -1.61
C HIS A 60 -9.12 -14.79 -1.79
N LEU A 61 -9.43 -16.00 -1.31
CA LEU A 61 -10.78 -16.57 -1.36
C LEU A 61 -11.80 -15.71 -0.61
N MET A 62 -11.44 -15.23 0.59
CA MET A 62 -12.29 -14.34 1.38
C MET A 62 -12.62 -13.02 0.67
N ILE A 63 -11.65 -12.47 -0.06
CA ILE A 63 -11.85 -11.23 -0.84
C ILE A 63 -12.68 -11.51 -2.08
N PHE A 64 -12.32 -12.56 -2.83
CA PHE A 64 -12.97 -12.95 -4.06
C PHE A 64 -14.46 -13.27 -3.86
N LEU A 65 -14.79 -14.02 -2.81
CA LEU A 65 -16.17 -14.34 -2.44
C LEU A 65 -16.89 -13.20 -1.70
N LYS A 66 -16.27 -12.03 -1.57
CA LYS A 66 -16.82 -10.88 -0.83
C LYS A 66 -17.13 -11.15 0.65
N LEU A 67 -16.61 -12.22 1.23
CA LEU A 67 -16.79 -12.58 2.65
C LEU A 67 -16.17 -11.56 3.61
N HIS A 68 -15.30 -10.68 3.12
CA HIS A 68 -14.76 -9.57 3.89
C HIS A 68 -15.80 -8.53 4.31
N TYR A 69 -16.94 -8.43 3.63
CA TYR A 69 -18.06 -7.61 4.10
C TYR A 69 -18.81 -8.25 5.27
N LEU A 70 -18.88 -9.58 5.30
CA LEU A 70 -19.61 -10.33 6.34
C LEU A 70 -18.75 -10.57 7.58
N PHE A 71 -17.46 -10.85 7.41
CA PHE A 71 -16.53 -11.20 8.49
C PHE A 71 -15.28 -10.30 8.52
N PRO A 72 -15.41 -8.96 8.54
CA PRO A 72 -14.28 -8.03 8.40
C PRO A 72 -13.21 -8.18 9.48
N LYS A 73 -13.59 -8.65 10.68
CA LYS A 73 -12.70 -8.77 11.84
C LYS A 73 -12.00 -10.13 11.97
N CYS A 74 -12.16 -11.04 11.00
CA CYS A 74 -11.53 -12.35 11.10
C CYS A 74 -9.99 -12.23 11.01
N LYS A 75 -9.28 -13.16 11.66
CA LYS A 75 -7.80 -13.11 11.76
C LYS A 75 -7.12 -13.08 10.39
N ILE A 76 -7.69 -13.78 9.40
CA ILE A 76 -7.18 -13.84 8.02
C ILE A 76 -7.17 -12.45 7.38
N LEU A 77 -8.28 -11.71 7.50
CA LEU A 77 -8.41 -10.38 6.91
C LEU A 77 -7.65 -9.33 7.69
N LYS A 78 -7.62 -9.41 9.03
CA LYS A 78 -6.75 -8.55 9.85
C LYS A 78 -5.27 -8.71 9.45
N HIS A 79 -4.83 -9.95 9.24
CA HIS A 79 -3.47 -10.23 8.78
C HIS A 79 -3.21 -9.67 7.38
N TYR A 80 -4.11 -9.90 6.42
CA TYR A 80 -3.91 -9.41 5.06
C TYR A 80 -3.95 -7.88 4.96
N PHE A 81 -4.96 -7.25 5.57
CA PHE A 81 -5.17 -5.81 5.51
C PHE A 81 -4.31 -5.00 6.47
N GLN A 82 -3.58 -5.63 7.39
CA GLN A 82 -2.68 -4.97 8.34
C GLN A 82 -3.38 -3.82 9.08
N TYR A 83 -4.55 -4.07 9.65
CA TYR A 83 -5.36 -3.02 10.33
C TYR A 83 -4.67 -2.37 11.53
N ASP A 84 -3.63 -2.99 12.06
CA ASP A 84 -2.79 -2.53 13.16
C ASP A 84 -1.44 -1.96 12.70
N PHE A 85 -1.27 -1.67 11.41
CA PHE A 85 -0.07 -1.01 10.89
C PHE A 85 0.06 0.40 11.46
N ASN A 86 1.27 0.73 11.95
CA ASN A 86 1.57 2.06 12.47
C ASN A 86 2.12 2.97 11.35
N TYR A 87 1.33 3.95 10.93
CA TYR A 87 1.69 4.92 9.88
C TYR A 87 2.51 6.13 10.37
N THR A 88 2.85 6.21 11.66
CA THR A 88 3.62 7.32 12.23
C THR A 88 5.11 7.00 12.41
N ARG A 89 5.58 5.88 11.85
CA ARG A 89 6.96 5.38 11.94
C ARG A 89 7.53 5.16 10.56
#